data_AF-A0A6J4DII8-F1
#
_entry.id   AF-A0A6J4DII8-F1
#
_cell.length_a   1.000
_cell.length_b   1.000
_cell.length_c   1.000
_cell.angle_alpha   90.00
_cell.angle_beta   90.00
_cell.angle_gamma   90.00
#
_symmetry.space_group_name_H-M   'P 1'
#
loop_
_entity.id
_entity.type
_entity.pdbx_description
1 polymer ?
#
loop_
_entity_poly.entity_id
_entity_poly.type
_entity_poly.pdbx_seq_one_letter_code
_entity_poly.pdbx_strand_id
1 'polypeptide(L)'
;MSLNDLFQELKNEGYDKVWLYRTYGAQDDDGNFMLLDLLLSSSGEEIARCGYWPEQNGRNWQRLSWGMKGFTVLPASADELLVKTVLTNLAIGICPITDGIDQLRNQHG
;
A
#
# COMPACT_ATOMS: atom_id res chain seq x y z
N MET A 1 -2.72 11.51 -3.25
CA MET A 1 -2.35 12.16 -1.98
C MET A 1 -0.95 11.73 -1.56
N SER A 2 -0.28 12.49 -0.69
CA SER A 2 1.00 12.04 -0.14
C SER A 2 0.79 10.93 0.89
N LEU A 3 1.84 10.16 1.16
CA LEU A 3 1.78 9.10 2.17
C LEU A 3 1.59 9.66 3.59
N ASN A 4 2.13 10.85 3.86
CA ASN A 4 1.93 11.52 5.14
C ASN A 4 0.47 11.91 5.35
N ASP A 5 -0.17 12.52 4.34
CA ASP A 5 -1.58 12.92 4.43
C ASP A 5 -2.47 11.71 4.69
N LEU A 6 -2.24 10.63 3.95
CA LEU A 6 -2.94 9.35 4.13
C LEU A 6 -2.83 8.83 5.57
N PHE A 7 -1.62 8.73 6.12
CA PHE A 7 -1.44 8.20 7.47
C PHE A 7 -1.94 9.15 8.57
N GLN A 8 -1.98 10.46 8.32
CA GLN A 8 -2.64 11.41 9.23
C GLN A 8 -4.16 11.21 9.24
N GLU A 9 -4.78 11.01 8.07
CA GLU A 9 -6.20 10.67 7.97
C GLU A 9 -6.52 9.37 8.73
N LEU A 10 -5.74 8.32 8.51
CA LEU A 10 -5.92 7.03 9.22
C LEU A 10 -5.83 7.19 10.74
N LYS A 11 -4.85 7.96 11.23
CA LYS A 11 -4.74 8.28 12.66
C LYS A 11 -5.98 9.02 13.17
N ASN A 12 -6.49 10.00 12.41
CA ASN A 12 -7.67 10.79 12.80
C ASN A 12 -8.96 9.95 12.79
N GLU A 13 -9.05 8.95 11.92
CA GLU A 13 -10.13 7.97 11.87
C GLU A 13 -10.01 6.87 12.95
N GLY A 14 -8.91 6.86 13.73
CA GLY A 14 -8.72 5.93 14.84
C GLY A 14 -8.03 4.61 14.49
N TYR A 15 -7.39 4.51 13.32
CA TYR A 15 -6.58 3.34 12.99
C TYR A 15 -5.26 3.37 13.76
N ASP A 16 -5.02 2.35 14.58
CA ASP A 16 -3.70 2.10 15.19
C ASP A 16 -2.79 1.29 14.28
N LYS A 17 -3.38 0.40 13.48
CA LYS A 17 -2.70 -0.57 12.61
C LYS A 17 -3.38 -0.68 11.25
N VAL A 18 -2.57 -0.92 10.22
CA VAL A 18 -3.00 -1.27 8.86
C VAL A 18 -2.06 -2.30 8.29
N TRP A 19 -2.47 -2.99 7.22
CA TRP A 19 -1.64 -4.01 6.57
C TRP A 19 -1.31 -3.60 5.15
N LEU A 20 -0.02 -3.59 4.81
CA LEU A 20 0.45 -3.35 3.45
C LEU A 20 0.52 -4.69 2.71
N TYR A 21 -0.22 -4.79 1.61
CA TYR A 21 -0.17 -5.94 0.72
C TYR A 21 0.26 -5.50 -0.67
N ARG A 22 1.38 -6.06 -1.16
CA ARG A 22 1.91 -5.78 -2.50
C ARG A 22 1.45 -6.88 -3.46
N THR A 23 0.85 -6.50 -4.57
CA THR A 23 0.31 -7.41 -5.58
C THR A 23 0.45 -6.81 -6.98
N TYR A 24 0.02 -7.54 -8.00
CA TYR A 24 -0.10 -7.06 -9.36
C TYR A 24 -1.54 -6.61 -9.66
N GLY A 25 -1.66 -5.56 -10.46
CA GLY A 25 -2.91 -5.07 -11.02
C GLY A 25 -3.15 -5.61 -12.43
N ALA A 26 -3.87 -4.82 -13.24
CA ALA A 26 -4.10 -5.14 -14.64
C ALA A 26 -2.79 -5.19 -15.43
N GLN A 27 -2.80 -6.03 -16.47
CA GLN A 27 -1.75 -6.09 -17.48
C GLN A 27 -2.05 -5.04 -18.56
N ASP A 28 -1.02 -4.36 -19.07
CA ASP A 28 -1.15 -3.49 -20.24
C ASP A 28 -1.10 -4.30 -21.55
N ASP A 29 -1.32 -3.62 -22.69
CA ASP A 29 -1.33 -4.24 -24.02
C ASP A 29 0.06 -4.81 -24.42
N ASP A 30 1.12 -4.35 -23.78
CA ASP A 30 2.51 -4.79 -23.99
C ASP A 30 2.90 -5.98 -23.08
N GLY A 31 1.98 -6.42 -22.23
CA GLY A 31 2.17 -7.57 -21.34
C GLY A 31 2.84 -7.24 -20.01
N ASN A 32 3.03 -5.97 -19.66
CA ASN A 32 3.58 -5.55 -18.38
C ASN A 32 2.49 -5.55 -17.31
N PHE A 33 2.85 -5.92 -16.08
CA PHE A 33 1.95 -5.85 -14.93
C PHE A 33 2.14 -4.55 -14.16
N MET A 34 1.03 -3.88 -13.85
CA MET A 34 1.03 -2.78 -12.90
C MET A 34 1.35 -3.31 -11.50
N LEU A 35 2.24 -2.65 -10.77
CA LEU A 35 2.45 -2.93 -9.35
C LEU A 35 1.37 -2.21 -8.54
N LEU A 36 0.84 -2.91 -7.54
CA LEU A 36 -0.24 -2.42 -6.70
C LEU A 36 0.09 -2.62 -5.23
N ASP A 37 0.28 -1.51 -4.52
CA ASP A 37 0.38 -1.49 -3.06
C ASP A 37 -1.03 -1.24 -2.49
N LEU A 38 -1.54 -2.14 -1.66
CA LEU A 38 -2.83 -2.03 -0.97
C LEU A 38 -2.63 -1.81 0.52
N LEU A 39 -3.41 -0.92 1.12
CA LEU A 39 -3.57 -0.82 2.57
C LEU A 39 -4.90 -1.42 2.99
N LEU A 40 -4.83 -2.40 3.87
CA LEU A 40 -5.95 -3.17 4.37
C LEU A 40 -6.22 -2.87 5.85
N SER A 41 -7.50 -2.95 6.23
CA SER A 41 -7.92 -2.97 7.64
C SER A 41 -7.59 -4.32 8.29
N SER A 42 -7.78 -4.43 9.60
CA SER A 42 -7.68 -5.71 10.31
C SER A 42 -8.71 -6.75 9.86
N SER A 43 -9.84 -6.30 9.28
CA SER A 43 -10.88 -7.15 8.66
C SER A 43 -10.56 -7.55 7.22
N GLY A 44 -9.48 -7.03 6.62
CA GLY A 44 -9.10 -7.31 5.23
C GLY A 44 -9.80 -6.40 4.21
N GLU A 45 -10.57 -5.41 4.65
CA GLU A 45 -11.17 -4.40 3.78
C GLU A 45 -10.09 -3.48 3.23
N GLU A 46 -10.24 -3.10 1.97
CA GLU A 46 -9.27 -2.20 1.36
C GLU A 46 -9.59 -0.74 1.71
N ILE A 47 -8.61 -0.07 2.30
CA ILE A 47 -8.70 1.31 2.79
C ILE A 47 -8.08 2.27 1.78
N ALA A 48 -6.95 1.89 1.19
CA ALA A 48 -6.28 2.72 0.19
C ALA A 48 -5.45 1.86 -0.76
N ARG A 49 -5.13 2.40 -1.92
CA ARG A 49 -4.26 1.76 -2.91
C ARG A 49 -3.31 2.74 -3.56
N CYS A 50 -2.21 2.22 -4.07
CA CYS A 50 -1.29 2.93 -4.95
C CYS A 50 -0.89 1.99 -6.10
N GLY A 51 -1.43 2.25 -7.29
CA GLY A 51 -0.99 1.60 -8.52
C GLY A 51 0.16 2.40 -9.14
N TYR A 52 1.20 1.72 -9.59
CA TYR A 52 2.32 2.33 -10.30
C TYR A 52 2.94 1.36 -11.28
N TRP A 53 3.47 1.92 -12.37
CA TRP A 53 4.33 1.20 -13.30
C TRP A 53 5.79 1.40 -12.88
N PRO A 54 6.67 0.39 -12.99
CA PRO A 54 8.08 0.53 -12.63
C PRO A 54 8.78 1.73 -13.29
N GLU A 55 8.34 2.11 -14.49
CA GLU A 55 8.90 3.23 -15.25
C GLU A 55 8.34 4.60 -14.86
N GLN A 56 7.27 4.65 -14.06
CA GLN A 56 6.65 5.91 -13.63
C GLN A 56 7.28 6.42 -12.34
N ASN A 57 7.78 7.65 -12.40
CA ASN A 57 8.20 8.40 -11.22
C ASN A 57 6.97 8.95 -10.50
N GLY A 58 6.60 8.32 -9.39
CA GLY A 58 5.62 8.85 -8.44
C GLY A 58 4.64 7.80 -7.94
N ARG A 59 4.54 7.69 -6.62
CA ARG A 59 3.52 6.87 -5.95
C ARG A 59 2.37 7.77 -5.51
N ASN A 60 1.24 7.66 -6.19
CA ASN A 60 0.04 8.42 -5.87
C ASN A 60 -0.96 7.52 -5.13
N TRP A 61 -0.98 7.64 -3.81
CA TRP A 61 -1.97 6.96 -3.00
C TRP A 61 -3.37 7.53 -3.26
N GLN A 62 -4.34 6.63 -3.26
CA GLN A 62 -5.77 6.91 -3.39
C GLN A 62 -6.49 6.27 -2.20
N ARG A 63 -7.10 7.10 -1.36
CA ARG A 63 -7.97 6.67 -0.25
C ARG A 63 -9.34 6.31 -0.80
N LEU A 64 -9.90 5.22 -0.31
CA LEU A 64 -11.26 4.79 -0.66
C LEU A 64 -12.27 5.31 0.37
N SER A 65 -13.22 6.13 -0.07
CA SER A 65 -14.22 6.76 0.82
C SER A 65 -15.09 5.76 1.58
N TRP A 66 -15.28 4.58 0.99
CA TRP A 66 -15.92 3.42 1.59
C TRP A 66 -14.98 2.25 1.34
N GLY A 67 -14.63 1.50 2.39
CA GLY A 67 -13.76 0.35 2.25
C GLY A 67 -14.31 -0.56 1.15
N MET A 68 -13.53 -0.79 0.09
CA MET A 68 -13.97 -1.76 -0.90
C MET A 68 -13.92 -3.13 -0.25
N LYS A 69 -14.93 -3.96 -0.51
CA LYS A 69 -14.98 -5.33 -0.01
C LYS A 69 -13.72 -6.04 -0.51
N GLY A 70 -12.77 -6.19 0.41
CA GLY A 70 -11.44 -6.69 0.12
C GLY A 70 -11.40 -8.20 0.37
N PHE A 71 -10.37 -8.61 1.10
CA PHE A 71 -10.16 -10.00 1.44
C PHE A 71 -11.02 -10.39 2.65
N THR A 72 -11.57 -11.60 2.63
CA THR A 72 -12.27 -12.19 3.80
C THR A 72 -11.33 -12.53 4.95
N VAL A 73 -10.05 -12.72 4.64
CA VAL A 73 -8.95 -12.93 5.58
C VAL A 73 -7.73 -12.19 5.03
N LEU A 74 -6.93 -11.56 5.90
CA LEU A 74 -5.71 -10.87 5.49
C LEU A 74 -4.77 -11.81 4.70
N PRO A 75 -4.20 -11.37 3.56
CA PRO A 75 -3.20 -12.13 2.85
C PRO A 75 -2.00 -12.46 3.74
N ALA A 76 -1.47 -13.68 3.65
CA ALA A 76 -0.37 -14.13 4.51
C ALA A 76 0.93 -13.31 4.34
N SER A 77 1.12 -12.70 3.17
CA SER A 77 2.25 -11.83 2.86
C SER A 77 1.96 -10.34 3.09
N ALA A 78 0.88 -9.99 3.80
CA ALA A 78 0.58 -8.62 4.15
C ALA A 78 1.37 -8.20 5.40
N ASP A 79 2.14 -7.12 5.29
CA ASP A 79 2.99 -6.61 6.36
C ASP A 79 2.19 -5.70 7.30
N GLU A 80 2.23 -5.99 8.61
CA GLU A 80 1.60 -5.12 9.62
C GLU A 80 2.39 -3.81 9.75
N LEU A 81 1.70 -2.68 9.62
CA LEU A 81 2.24 -1.35 9.82
C LEU A 81 1.54 -0.65 10.99
N LEU A 82 2.35 -0.18 11.94
CA LEU A 82 1.87 0.70 13.01
C LEU A 82 1.76 2.14 12.48
N VAL A 83 0.56 2.72 12.52
CA VAL A 83 0.28 4.05 11.94
C VAL A 83 1.19 5.12 12.57
N LYS A 84 1.36 5.09 13.90
CA LYS A 84 2.25 6.03 14.60
C LYS A 84 3.71 5.90 14.18
N THR A 85 4.21 4.67 14.02
CA THR A 85 5.59 4.43 13.60
C THR A 85 5.83 4.94 12.19
N VAL A 86 4.90 4.70 11.27
CA VAL A 86 5.00 5.22 9.90
C VAL A 86 5.04 6.75 9.90
N LEU A 87 4.16 7.41 10.65
CA LEU A 87 4.17 8.88 10.76
C LEU A 87 5.49 9.40 11.37
N THR A 88 6.04 8.75 12.39
CA THR A 88 7.33 9.11 12.96
C THR A 88 8.46 8.97 11.93
N ASN A 89 8.49 7.89 11.17
CA ASN A 89 9.48 7.66 10.13
C ASN A 89 9.39 8.74 9.03
N LEU A 90 8.18 9.06 8.58
CA LEU A 90 7.96 10.11 7.57
C LEU A 90 8.41 11.49 8.07
N ALA A 91 8.18 11.82 9.34
CA ALA A 91 8.61 13.08 9.94
C ALA A 91 10.13 13.26 9.97
N ILE A 92 10.90 12.16 9.99
CA ILE A 92 12.37 12.16 9.93
C ILE A 92 12.91 11.84 8.53
N GLY A 93 12.06 11.82 7.50
CA GLY A 93 12.45 11.61 6.10
C GLY A 93 12.67 10.14 5.69
N ILE A 94 12.23 9.18 6.49
CA ILE A 94 12.30 7.74 6.16
C ILE A 94 10.96 7.31 5.56
N CYS A 95 10.99 6.75 4.34
CA CYS A 95 9.81 6.18 3.72
C CYS A 95 9.77 4.65 3.95
N PRO A 96 8.87 4.13 4.81
CA PRO A 96 8.86 2.70 5.15
C PRO A 96 8.25 1.81 4.06
N ILE A 97 7.72 2.40 2.97
CA ILE A 97 6.95 1.67 1.94
C ILE A 97 7.74 1.48 0.63
N THR A 98 8.93 2.08 0.51
CA THR A 98 9.71 2.10 -0.76
C THR A 98 10.49 0.82 -1.07
N ASP A 99 10.95 0.06 -0.06
CA ASP A 99 11.96 -1.00 -0.25
C ASP A 99 11.44 -2.38 -0.68
N GLY A 100 10.54 -2.44 -1.66
CA GLY A 100 9.95 -3.71 -2.13
C GLY A 100 10.18 -4.06 -3.60
N ILE A 101 10.64 -3.13 -4.44
CA ILE A 101 10.59 -3.31 -5.90
C ILE A 101 11.53 -4.42 -6.40
N ASP A 102 12.64 -4.70 -5.69
CA ASP A 102 13.61 -5.70 -6.14
C ASP A 102 13.26 -7.16 -5.76
N GLN A 103 12.33 -7.41 -4.84
CA GLN A 103 12.05 -8.78 -4.38
C GLN A 103 10.98 -9.50 -5.21
N LEU A 104 10.04 -8.78 -5.82
CA LEU A 104 8.96 -9.38 -6.61
C LEU A 104 9.38 -9.76 -8.03
N ARG A 105 10.47 -9.18 -8.57
CA ARG A 105 11.01 -9.55 -9.88
C ARG A 105 11.65 -10.94 -9.91
N ASN A 106 12.07 -11.45 -8.75
CA ASN A 106 12.80 -12.72 -8.63
C ASN A 106 11.90 -13.94 -8.38
N GLN A 107 10.58 -13.78 -8.29
CA GLN A 107 9.65 -14.92 -8.13
C GLN A 107 9.03 -15.41 -9.45
N HIS A 108 9.31 -14.74 -10.57
CA HIS A 108 8.83 -15.12 -11.91
C HIS A 108 9.95 -15.28 -12.96
N GLY A 109 11.20 -15.52 -12.51
CA GLY A 109 12.34 -15.85 -13.37
C GLY A 109 12.51 -17.36 -13.55
#